data_AF-A0A2S1KT79-F1
#
_entry.id   AF-A0A2S1KT79-F1
#
_cell.length_a   1.000
_cell.length_b   1.000
_cell.length_c   1.000
_cell.angle_alpha   90.00
_cell.angle_beta   90.00
_cell.angle_gamma   90.00
#
_symmetry.space_group_name_H-M   'P 1'
#
loop_
_entity.id
_entity.type
_entity.pdbx_description
1 polymer ?
#
loop_
_entity_poly.entity_id
_entity_poly.type
_entity_poly.pdbx_seq_one_letter_code
_entity_poly.pdbx_strand_id
1 'polypeptide(L)'
;MKRFVSIVRLYQSGNVDAAKRAFDSFNGAAKRLDVQRLWVSPNLLDFETFWKRLISIHPSKLQESDTALKSAEIETVDFGVFGMGEAFAFIMKLKKLSVHEFELAGMSHSKIYRVRKNLAEFDVEDLFAGMLAARLDVRDIDVYLTASSAAMGRPRFGMRHLSLSELQEAIAKYEALAEETGLDLYTEMSLEFRGVVIKNTVKNWLTSPELQQLSDDVKTHLEHFDEWHESQHRLASWAFLDETTDVGVGQRMEILLSFTRNAQVFKYPYDPILINFDPVLMQAILRQDVAKAQEVYQRLFAEYQARPDLQIYFNYRWHKLLNEQLLKVVQDGFVVPMTIEGVLRDVETVTGERRFIVPYLAILDAIREVYPAY
;
A
#
# COMPACT_ATOMS: atom_id res chain seq x y z
N MET A 1 7.39 -3.56 9.85
CA MET A 1 7.20 -4.06 11.24
C MET A 1 7.44 -5.56 11.42
N LYS A 2 6.97 -6.44 10.52
CA LYS A 2 7.19 -7.91 10.64
C LYS A 2 8.64 -8.31 10.91
N ARG A 3 9.60 -7.73 10.16
CA ARG A 3 11.03 -8.01 10.34
C ARG A 3 11.54 -7.62 11.73
N PHE A 4 11.22 -6.42 12.19
CA PHE A 4 11.60 -5.98 13.54
C PHE A 4 11.03 -6.90 14.62
N VAL A 5 9.76 -7.29 14.52
CA VAL A 5 9.13 -8.26 15.44
C VAL A 5 9.87 -9.60 15.42
N SER A 6 10.30 -10.09 14.26
CA SER A 6 11.09 -11.33 14.18
C SER A 6 12.45 -11.23 14.88
N ILE A 7 13.09 -10.06 14.85
CA ILE A 7 14.36 -9.81 15.54
C ILE A 7 14.15 -9.83 17.06
N VAL A 8 13.06 -9.23 17.54
CA VAL A 8 12.70 -9.26 18.96
C VAL A 8 12.43 -10.70 19.43
N ARG A 9 11.70 -11.49 18.64
CA ARG A 9 11.45 -12.92 18.94
C ARG A 9 12.73 -13.76 18.98
N LEU A 10 13.69 -13.49 18.09
CA LEU A 10 15.01 -14.13 18.14
C LEU A 10 15.72 -13.84 19.46
N TYR A 11 15.66 -12.59 19.95
CA TYR A 11 16.26 -12.24 21.24
C TYR A 11 15.58 -12.98 22.40
N GLN A 12 14.25 -12.97 22.43
CA GLN A 12 13.46 -13.62 23.48
C GLN A 12 13.66 -15.14 23.52
N SER A 13 13.84 -15.79 22.38
CA SER A 13 14.12 -17.24 22.30
C SER A 13 15.55 -17.63 22.73
N GLY A 14 16.35 -16.68 23.21
CA GLY A 14 17.72 -16.92 23.67
C GLY A 14 18.77 -16.89 22.56
N ASN A 15 18.39 -16.62 21.31
CA ASN A 15 19.31 -16.49 20.17
C ASN A 15 19.97 -15.09 20.13
N VAL A 16 20.62 -14.70 21.22
CA VAL A 16 21.08 -13.33 21.49
C VAL A 16 22.00 -12.78 20.40
N ASP A 17 23.03 -13.54 19.99
CA ASP A 17 24.00 -13.04 19.00
C ASP A 17 23.42 -12.92 17.60
N ALA A 18 22.53 -13.84 17.22
CA ALA A 18 21.79 -13.76 15.97
C ALA A 18 20.86 -12.54 15.97
N ALA A 19 20.16 -12.28 17.08
CA ALA A 19 19.27 -11.14 17.23
C ALA A 19 20.02 -9.81 17.19
N LYS A 20 21.18 -9.70 17.85
CA LYS A 20 22.07 -8.52 17.79
C LYS A 20 22.51 -8.21 16.36
N ARG A 21 23.08 -9.20 15.65
CA ARG A 21 23.50 -9.02 14.26
C ARG A 21 22.35 -8.62 13.35
N ALA A 22 21.18 -9.22 13.54
CA ALA A 22 19.99 -8.89 12.77
C ALA A 22 19.49 -7.48 13.07
N PHE A 23 19.53 -7.06 14.33
CA PHE A 23 19.19 -5.69 14.75
C PHE A 23 20.16 -4.66 14.17
N ASP A 24 21.47 -4.89 14.24
CA ASP A 24 22.47 -3.95 13.73
C ASP A 24 22.31 -3.74 12.21
N SER A 25 22.07 -4.82 11.46
CA SER A 25 21.76 -4.75 10.04
C SER A 25 20.46 -3.96 9.77
N PHE A 26 19.38 -4.30 10.49
CA PHE A 26 18.09 -3.62 10.39
C PHE A 26 18.18 -2.13 10.71
N ASN A 27 18.83 -1.76 11.82
CA ASN A 27 18.97 -0.39 12.28
C ASN A 27 19.88 0.41 11.34
N GLY A 28 20.94 -0.21 10.80
CA GLY A 28 21.79 0.41 9.79
C GLY A 28 21.02 0.75 8.51
N ALA A 29 20.23 -0.18 8.00
CA ALA A 29 19.35 0.05 6.85
C ALA A 29 18.27 1.11 7.16
N ALA A 30 17.66 1.04 8.34
CA ALA A 30 16.66 2.02 8.77
C ALA A 30 17.23 3.43 8.88
N LYS A 31 18.49 3.59 9.30
CA LYS A 31 19.18 4.90 9.34
C LYS A 31 19.43 5.44 7.94
N ARG A 32 19.90 4.62 7.00
CA ARG A 32 20.13 5.04 5.60
C ARG A 32 18.85 5.40 4.86
N LEU A 33 17.74 4.75 5.19
CA LEU A 33 16.40 5.08 4.66
C LEU A 33 15.68 6.19 5.45
N ASP A 34 16.31 6.75 6.47
CA ASP A 34 15.72 7.74 7.39
C ASP A 34 14.39 7.26 8.05
N VAL A 35 14.29 5.98 8.42
CA VAL A 35 13.09 5.35 9.01
C VAL A 35 13.32 4.80 10.41
N GLN A 36 14.35 5.30 11.10
CA GLN A 36 14.67 4.97 12.49
C GLN A 36 13.54 5.29 13.50
N ARG A 37 12.58 6.12 13.09
CA ARG A 37 11.39 6.53 13.85
C ARG A 37 10.15 6.26 12.98
N LEU A 38 9.50 5.12 13.18
CA LEU A 38 8.19 4.81 12.57
C LEU A 38 7.10 5.10 13.61
N TRP A 39 6.30 6.13 13.37
CA TRP A 39 5.24 6.59 14.28
C TRP A 39 4.09 5.58 14.33
N VAL A 40 4.21 4.55 15.18
CA VAL A 40 3.14 3.57 15.42
C VAL A 40 2.29 3.93 16.66
N SER A 41 2.72 4.88 17.51
CA SER A 41 1.97 5.33 18.70
C SER A 41 2.55 6.64 19.25
N PRO A 42 1.76 7.50 19.94
CA PRO A 42 2.24 8.72 20.60
C PRO A 42 3.38 8.53 21.64
N ASN A 43 3.71 7.30 22.02
CA ASN A 43 4.77 6.98 22.98
C ASN A 43 6.02 6.34 22.34
N LEU A 44 6.20 6.38 21.02
CA LEU A 44 7.25 5.61 20.37
C LEU A 44 8.65 6.20 20.55
N LEU A 45 9.54 5.36 21.07
CA LEU A 45 10.98 5.54 21.09
C LEU A 45 11.55 5.07 19.75
N ASP A 46 12.67 5.63 19.30
CA ASP A 46 13.36 5.09 18.11
C ASP A 46 13.77 3.61 18.29
N PHE A 47 14.01 2.91 17.18
CA PHE A 47 14.34 1.47 17.21
C PHE A 47 15.55 1.15 18.10
N GLU A 48 16.54 2.04 18.16
CA GLU A 48 17.73 1.89 18.99
C GLU A 48 17.42 1.97 20.48
N THR A 49 16.57 2.91 20.87
CA THR A 49 16.15 3.09 22.25
C THR A 49 15.25 1.93 22.70
N PHE A 50 14.36 1.45 21.84
CA PHE A 50 13.60 0.22 22.11
C PHE A 50 14.55 -0.97 22.32
N TRP A 51 15.53 -1.15 21.42
CA TRP A 51 16.48 -2.25 21.50
C TRP A 51 17.33 -2.21 22.77
N LYS A 52 17.86 -1.04 23.14
CA LYS A 52 18.60 -0.84 24.41
C LYS A 52 17.79 -1.25 25.64
N ARG A 53 16.48 -0.93 25.65
CA ARG A 53 15.57 -1.36 26.73
C ARG A 53 15.34 -2.87 26.70
N LEU A 54 15.08 -3.46 25.54
CA LEU A 54 14.89 -4.90 25.40
C LEU A 54 16.10 -5.68 25.94
N ILE A 55 17.32 -5.30 25.52
CA ILE A 55 18.54 -6.03 25.90
C ILE A 55 18.99 -5.77 27.35
N SER A 56 18.35 -4.82 28.05
CA SER A 56 18.56 -4.61 29.49
C SER A 56 17.90 -5.70 30.35
N ILE A 57 17.03 -6.52 29.75
CA ILE A 57 16.31 -7.60 30.39
C ILE A 57 16.87 -8.93 29.88
N HIS A 58 17.27 -9.82 30.79
CA HIS A 58 17.78 -11.14 30.43
C HIS A 58 16.71 -11.97 29.67
N PRO A 59 17.04 -12.67 28.57
CA PRO A 59 16.05 -13.41 27.76
C PRO A 59 15.18 -14.38 28.56
N SER A 60 15.74 -15.08 29.55
CA SER A 60 14.97 -16.01 30.41
C SER A 60 13.84 -15.32 31.18
N LYS A 61 14.04 -14.06 31.59
CA LYS A 61 13.02 -13.27 32.29
C LYS A 61 11.94 -12.75 31.34
N LEU A 62 12.26 -12.65 30.04
CA LEU A 62 11.30 -12.27 29.00
C LEU A 62 10.44 -13.44 28.54
N GLN A 63 10.95 -14.68 28.62
CA GLN A 63 10.19 -15.90 28.31
C GLN A 63 9.11 -16.19 29.37
N GLU A 64 9.37 -15.83 30.62
CA GLU A 64 8.40 -15.95 31.73
C GLU A 64 7.38 -14.81 31.72
N SER A 65 7.73 -13.65 31.16
CA SER A 65 6.82 -12.52 31.00
C SER A 65 6.15 -12.55 29.63
N ASP A 66 5.02 -13.26 29.55
CA ASP A 66 4.12 -13.37 28.39
C ASP A 66 3.46 -12.03 27.96
N THR A 67 4.01 -10.88 28.37
CA THR A 67 3.37 -9.56 28.39
C THR A 67 4.10 -8.47 27.59
N ALA A 68 5.40 -8.61 27.29
CA ALA A 68 6.12 -7.54 26.57
C ALA A 68 5.78 -7.45 25.08
N LEU A 69 5.15 -8.49 24.51
CA LEU A 69 4.80 -8.54 23.08
C LEU A 69 3.35 -8.92 22.79
N LYS A 70 2.49 -9.27 23.76
CA LYS A 70 1.04 -9.39 23.48
C LYS A 70 0.40 -8.07 23.03
N SER A 71 1.03 -6.92 23.33
CA SER A 71 0.63 -5.62 22.77
C SER A 71 1.22 -5.33 21.38
N ALA A 72 2.07 -6.21 20.84
CA ALA A 72 2.71 -6.10 19.52
C ALA A 72 2.56 -7.36 18.65
N GLU A 73 1.97 -8.42 19.19
CA GLU A 73 0.96 -9.20 18.49
C GLU A 73 -0.10 -8.20 18.07
N ILE A 74 0.11 -7.59 16.90
CA ILE A 74 -0.94 -7.69 15.91
C ILE A 74 -1.11 -9.20 15.81
N GLU A 75 -2.00 -9.77 16.64
CA GLU A 75 -2.79 -10.91 16.20
C GLU A 75 -3.14 -10.47 14.79
N THR A 76 -2.51 -11.06 13.79
CA THR A 76 -3.20 -11.21 12.52
C THR A 76 -4.41 -11.97 12.97
N VAL A 77 -5.46 -11.22 13.33
CA VAL A 77 -6.79 -11.74 13.51
C VAL A 77 -6.96 -12.43 12.19
N ASP A 78 -6.89 -13.75 12.24
CA ASP A 78 -7.27 -14.54 11.11
C ASP A 78 -8.75 -14.29 11.03
N PHE A 79 -9.11 -13.24 10.30
CA PHE A 79 -10.44 -13.00 9.81
C PHE A 79 -10.67 -14.08 8.73
N GLY A 80 -10.64 -15.34 9.18
CA GLY A 80 -11.27 -16.45 8.53
C GLY A 80 -12.71 -16.07 8.21
N VAL A 81 -13.34 -16.82 7.34
CA VAL A 81 -14.69 -16.55 6.81
C VAL A 81 -15.69 -16.31 7.96
N PHE A 82 -15.82 -15.08 8.43
CA PHE A 82 -16.82 -14.68 9.41
C PHE A 82 -17.92 -13.97 8.65
N GLY A 83 -19.15 -14.45 8.81
CA GLY A 83 -20.31 -13.72 8.33
C GLY A 83 -20.41 -12.37 9.06
N MET A 84 -20.95 -11.35 8.40
CA MET A 84 -21.15 -10.03 9.02
C MET A 84 -21.95 -10.11 10.34
N GLY A 85 -22.85 -11.10 10.47
CA GLY A 85 -23.57 -11.41 11.70
C GLY A 85 -22.71 -11.94 12.85
N GLU A 86 -21.68 -12.74 12.54
CA GLU A 86 -20.74 -13.27 13.54
C GLU A 86 -19.81 -12.19 14.06
N ALA A 87 -19.32 -11.33 13.17
CA ALA A 87 -18.53 -10.17 13.57
C ALA A 87 -19.34 -9.18 14.40
N PHE A 88 -20.60 -8.94 14.02
CA PHE A 88 -21.52 -8.15 14.82
C PHE A 88 -21.72 -8.75 16.22
N ALA A 89 -21.95 -10.07 16.33
CA ALA A 89 -22.06 -10.75 17.62
C ALA A 89 -20.76 -10.68 18.45
N PHE A 90 -19.60 -10.75 17.79
CA PHE A 90 -18.30 -10.59 18.43
C PHE A 90 -18.09 -9.19 18.99
N ILE A 91 -18.42 -8.14 18.21
CA ILE A 91 -18.35 -6.74 18.66
C ILE A 91 -19.28 -6.50 19.85
N MET A 92 -20.52 -7.01 19.81
CA MET A 92 -21.45 -6.94 20.94
C MET A 92 -20.84 -7.57 22.20
N LYS A 93 -20.23 -8.76 22.07
CA LYS A 93 -19.58 -9.45 23.19
C LYS A 93 -18.37 -8.67 23.72
N LEU A 94 -17.51 -8.18 22.82
CA LEU A 94 -16.27 -7.47 23.15
C LEU A 94 -16.57 -6.15 23.88
N LYS A 95 -17.51 -5.37 23.35
CA LYS A 95 -17.92 -4.07 23.91
C LYS A 95 -18.96 -4.21 25.04
N LYS A 96 -19.37 -5.44 25.38
CA LYS A 96 -20.41 -5.75 26.38
C LYS A 96 -21.74 -5.06 26.11
N LEU A 97 -22.12 -4.98 24.82
CA LEU A 97 -23.35 -4.34 24.39
C LEU A 97 -24.53 -5.29 24.52
N SER A 98 -25.63 -4.75 25.02
CA SER A 98 -26.93 -5.38 25.12
C SER A 98 -27.73 -5.22 23.83
N VAL A 99 -28.72 -6.11 23.61
CA VAL A 99 -29.66 -5.98 22.49
C VAL A 99 -30.42 -4.64 22.56
N HIS A 100 -30.70 -4.17 23.77
CA HIS A 100 -31.44 -2.93 24.01
C HIS A 100 -30.75 -1.68 23.45
N GLU A 101 -29.41 -1.64 23.47
CA GLU A 101 -28.65 -0.52 22.89
C GLU A 101 -28.84 -0.40 21.37
N PHE A 102 -29.05 -1.52 20.68
CA PHE A 102 -29.33 -1.55 19.24
C PHE A 102 -30.79 -1.21 18.93
N GLU A 103 -31.71 -1.57 19.83
CA GLU A 103 -33.11 -1.14 19.74
C GLU A 103 -33.25 0.37 19.86
N LEU A 104 -32.52 0.98 20.79
CA LEU A 104 -32.48 2.43 20.95
C LEU A 104 -31.87 3.14 19.73
N ALA A 105 -30.98 2.48 19.00
CA ALA A 105 -30.42 3.00 17.76
C ALA A 105 -31.30 2.79 16.52
N GLY A 106 -32.44 2.09 16.66
CA GLY A 106 -33.43 1.92 15.59
C GLY A 106 -33.56 0.51 15.01
N MET A 107 -32.80 -0.48 15.51
CA MET A 107 -32.90 -1.86 15.03
C MET A 107 -33.96 -2.67 15.79
N SER A 108 -34.81 -3.43 15.09
CA SER A 108 -35.77 -4.31 15.79
C SER A 108 -35.10 -5.54 16.44
N HIS A 109 -35.60 -5.96 17.60
CA HIS A 109 -35.14 -7.17 18.31
C HIS A 109 -35.07 -8.43 17.41
N SER A 110 -36.09 -8.63 16.57
CA SER A 110 -36.18 -9.76 15.64
C SER A 110 -35.11 -9.70 14.55
N LYS A 111 -34.82 -8.50 14.04
CA LYS A 111 -33.76 -8.29 13.05
C LYS A 111 -32.38 -8.52 13.65
N ILE A 112 -32.10 -7.99 14.85
CA ILE A 112 -30.84 -8.21 15.58
C ILE A 112 -30.58 -9.72 15.76
N TYR A 113 -31.61 -10.48 16.15
CA TYR A 113 -31.49 -11.93 16.31
C TYR A 113 -31.20 -12.67 14.99
N ARG A 114 -31.91 -12.32 13.91
CA ARG A 114 -31.73 -12.95 12.60
C ARG A 114 -30.36 -12.65 12.01
N VAL A 115 -29.92 -11.40 12.09
CA VAL A 115 -28.60 -10.96 11.63
C VAL A 115 -27.48 -11.69 12.37
N ARG A 116 -27.55 -11.81 13.70
CA ARG A 116 -26.56 -12.55 14.51
C ARG A 116 -26.43 -14.03 14.13
N LYS A 117 -27.44 -14.60 13.48
CA LYS A 117 -27.45 -15.99 13.00
C LYS A 117 -27.17 -16.10 11.49
N ASN A 118 -26.79 -15.01 10.83
CA ASN A 118 -26.67 -14.90 9.37
C ASN A 118 -27.97 -15.31 8.63
N LEU A 119 -29.14 -15.08 9.24
CA LEU A 119 -30.47 -15.35 8.67
C LEU A 119 -31.13 -14.12 8.05
N ALA A 120 -30.46 -12.97 8.10
CA ALA A 120 -30.89 -11.72 7.48
C ALA A 120 -29.66 -10.85 7.18
N GLU A 121 -29.73 -10.09 6.09
CA GLU A 121 -28.72 -9.09 5.71
C GLU A 121 -28.96 -7.76 6.46
N PHE A 122 -27.89 -6.99 6.63
CA PHE A 122 -27.97 -5.58 7.01
C PHE A 122 -28.38 -4.76 5.78
N ASP A 123 -29.43 -3.96 5.88
CA ASP A 123 -29.55 -2.82 4.98
C ASP A 123 -28.66 -1.66 5.48
N VAL A 124 -28.58 -0.59 4.69
CA VAL A 124 -27.70 0.56 5.01
C VAL A 124 -28.15 1.26 6.30
N GLU A 125 -29.45 1.33 6.57
CA GLU A 125 -30.00 1.97 7.78
C GLU A 125 -29.70 1.15 9.04
N ASP A 126 -29.88 -0.17 8.95
CA ASP A 126 -29.50 -1.14 9.98
C ASP A 126 -27.99 -1.06 10.28
N LEU A 127 -27.17 -0.86 9.24
CA LEU A 127 -25.73 -0.72 9.39
C LEU A 127 -25.40 0.55 10.17
N PHE A 128 -25.98 1.71 9.83
CA PHE A 128 -25.76 2.95 10.56
C PHE A 128 -26.29 2.89 12.00
N ALA A 129 -27.46 2.28 12.22
CA ALA A 129 -27.99 2.04 13.56
C ALA A 129 -27.06 1.13 14.38
N GLY A 130 -26.57 0.05 13.74
CA GLY A 130 -25.60 -0.87 14.32
C GLY A 130 -24.29 -0.17 14.68
N MET A 131 -23.78 0.70 13.80
CA MET A 131 -22.60 1.52 14.04
C MET A 131 -22.79 2.49 15.20
N LEU A 132 -23.95 3.17 15.25
CA LEU A 132 -24.26 4.13 16.30
C LEU A 132 -24.28 3.44 17.68
N ALA A 133 -25.01 2.32 17.79
CA ALA A 133 -25.07 1.52 19.00
C ALA A 133 -23.70 0.95 19.39
N ALA A 134 -22.95 0.45 18.41
CA ALA A 134 -21.63 -0.12 18.64
C ALA A 134 -20.52 0.93 18.77
N ARG A 135 -20.83 2.22 18.57
CA ARG A 135 -19.86 3.33 18.49
C ARG A 135 -18.71 2.98 17.55
N LEU A 136 -19.06 2.64 16.32
CA LEU A 136 -18.15 2.37 15.22
C LEU A 136 -18.21 3.53 14.23
N ASP A 137 -17.05 3.94 13.74
CA ASP A 137 -16.96 4.82 12.58
C ASP A 137 -17.13 3.98 11.29
N VAL A 138 -17.51 4.62 10.18
CA VAL A 138 -17.57 3.98 8.85
C VAL A 138 -16.22 3.30 8.55
N ARG A 139 -15.13 3.92 8.98
CA ARG A 139 -13.76 3.40 8.81
C ARG A 139 -13.52 2.07 9.54
N ASP A 140 -14.25 1.78 10.62
CA ASP A 140 -14.11 0.52 11.36
C ASP A 140 -14.74 -0.65 10.59
N ILE A 141 -15.84 -0.39 9.87
CA ILE A 141 -16.48 -1.38 8.98
C ILE A 141 -15.59 -1.66 7.78
N ASP A 142 -14.94 -0.63 7.25
CA ASP A 142 -14.00 -0.79 6.15
C ASP A 142 -12.82 -1.72 6.49
N VAL A 143 -12.29 -1.62 7.71
CA VAL A 143 -11.26 -2.55 8.21
C VAL A 143 -11.79 -3.98 8.27
N TYR A 144 -13.06 -4.16 8.67
CA TYR A 144 -13.70 -5.47 8.67
C TYR A 144 -13.91 -6.05 7.25
N LEU A 145 -14.42 -5.24 6.31
CA LEU A 145 -14.64 -5.64 4.93
C LEU A 145 -13.33 -5.98 4.21
N THR A 146 -12.25 -5.25 4.49
CA THR A 146 -10.93 -5.52 3.90
C THR A 146 -10.24 -6.73 4.50
N ALA A 147 -10.56 -7.09 5.74
CA ALA A 147 -9.99 -8.25 6.40
C ALA A 147 -10.77 -9.55 6.15
N SER A 148 -12.09 -9.46 5.89
CA SER A 148 -12.93 -10.62 5.59
C SER A 148 -12.52 -11.32 4.30
N SER A 149 -12.39 -12.64 4.38
CA SER A 149 -12.04 -13.47 3.23
C SER A 149 -13.11 -13.58 2.15
N ALA A 150 -14.36 -13.26 2.49
CA ALA A 150 -15.53 -13.41 1.62
C ALA A 150 -16.01 -12.08 0.98
N ALA A 151 -15.40 -10.94 1.31
CA ALA A 151 -15.82 -9.67 0.74
C ALA A 151 -15.48 -9.58 -0.77
N MET A 152 -16.45 -9.20 -1.61
CA MET A 152 -16.24 -9.08 -3.07
C MET A 152 -15.14 -8.07 -3.45
N GLY A 153 -14.85 -7.09 -2.59
CA GLY A 153 -13.75 -6.14 -2.76
C GLY A 153 -12.38 -6.63 -2.27
N ARG A 154 -12.30 -7.79 -1.58
CA ARG A 154 -11.05 -8.30 -1.00
C ARG A 154 -9.96 -8.51 -2.05
N PRO A 155 -10.21 -9.03 -3.26
CA PRO A 155 -9.16 -9.14 -4.26
C PRO A 155 -8.51 -7.79 -4.56
N ARG A 156 -9.29 -6.70 -4.63
CA ARG A 156 -8.78 -5.34 -4.88
C ARG A 156 -7.95 -4.81 -3.70
N PHE A 157 -8.46 -4.92 -2.48
CA PHE A 157 -7.78 -4.40 -1.28
C PHE A 157 -6.66 -5.31 -0.74
N GLY A 158 -6.67 -6.58 -1.14
CA GLY A 158 -5.72 -7.63 -0.76
C GLY A 158 -4.85 -8.10 -1.91
N MET A 159 -4.83 -7.38 -3.05
CA MET A 159 -4.17 -7.77 -4.31
C MET A 159 -2.73 -8.27 -4.12
N ARG A 160 -1.98 -7.68 -3.17
CA ARG A 160 -0.61 -8.09 -2.80
C ARG A 160 -0.48 -9.53 -2.28
N HIS A 161 -1.59 -10.17 -1.92
CA HIS A 161 -1.67 -11.53 -1.42
C HIS A 161 -2.08 -12.54 -2.49
N LEU A 162 -2.53 -12.07 -3.65
CA LEU A 162 -2.89 -12.92 -4.78
C LEU A 162 -1.63 -13.35 -5.54
N SER A 163 -1.64 -14.60 -6.02
CA SER A 163 -0.71 -15.10 -7.02
C SER A 163 -1.02 -14.51 -8.40
N LEU A 164 -0.07 -14.62 -9.33
CA LEU A 164 -0.25 -14.13 -10.70
C LEU A 164 -1.39 -14.85 -11.44
N SER A 165 -1.58 -16.15 -11.20
CA SER A 165 -2.71 -16.89 -11.79
C SER A 165 -4.05 -16.42 -11.23
N GLU A 166 -4.14 -16.19 -9.92
CA GLU A 166 -5.36 -15.65 -9.30
C GLU A 166 -5.68 -14.24 -9.80
N LEU A 167 -4.67 -13.41 -10.08
CA LEU A 167 -4.86 -12.10 -10.70
C LEU A 167 -5.41 -12.22 -12.12
N GLN A 168 -4.89 -13.14 -12.93
CA GLN A 168 -5.35 -13.38 -14.30
C GLN A 168 -6.80 -13.89 -14.33
N GLU A 169 -7.15 -14.83 -13.45
CA GLU A 169 -8.54 -15.30 -13.30
C GLU A 169 -9.48 -14.17 -12.87
N ALA A 170 -9.04 -13.32 -11.96
CA ALA A 170 -9.82 -12.18 -11.49
C ALA A 170 -10.03 -11.12 -12.60
N ILE A 171 -9.03 -10.85 -13.45
CA ILE A 171 -9.16 -9.94 -14.61
C ILE A 171 -10.30 -10.42 -15.51
N ALA A 172 -10.25 -11.67 -15.97
CA ALA A 172 -11.27 -12.22 -16.87
C ALA A 172 -12.67 -12.18 -16.24
N LYS A 173 -12.77 -12.45 -14.93
CA LYS A 173 -14.03 -12.35 -14.20
C LYS A 173 -14.55 -10.91 -14.14
N TYR A 174 -13.71 -9.94 -13.87
CA TYR A 174 -14.13 -8.53 -13.79
C TYR A 174 -14.47 -7.96 -15.16
N GLU A 175 -13.77 -8.34 -16.22
CA GLU A 175 -14.13 -7.97 -17.59
C GLU A 175 -15.51 -8.51 -17.97
N ALA A 176 -15.80 -9.78 -17.68
CA ALA A 176 -17.13 -10.36 -17.91
C ALA A 176 -18.23 -9.65 -17.10
N LEU A 177 -17.95 -9.30 -15.83
CA LEU A 177 -18.90 -8.56 -15.00
C LEU A 177 -19.11 -7.11 -15.48
N ALA A 178 -18.07 -6.47 -16.01
CA ALA A 178 -18.17 -5.14 -16.60
C ALA A 178 -19.08 -5.18 -17.84
N GLU A 179 -18.91 -6.16 -18.71
CA GLU A 179 -19.77 -6.37 -19.88
C GLU A 179 -21.23 -6.68 -19.50
N GLU A 180 -21.44 -7.51 -18.47
CA GLU A 180 -22.78 -7.90 -18.02
C GLU A 180 -23.54 -6.74 -17.36
N THR A 181 -22.85 -5.96 -16.52
CA THR A 181 -23.50 -5.00 -15.62
C THR A 181 -23.38 -3.54 -16.08
N GLY A 182 -22.41 -3.22 -16.94
CA GLY A 182 -22.07 -1.86 -17.32
C GLY A 182 -21.52 -1.00 -16.19
N LEU A 183 -21.10 -1.61 -15.06
CA LEU A 183 -20.59 -0.88 -13.90
C LEU A 183 -19.08 -0.62 -14.02
N ASP A 184 -18.69 0.66 -13.96
CA ASP A 184 -17.30 1.11 -14.07
C ASP A 184 -16.36 0.47 -13.05
N LEU A 185 -16.85 0.17 -11.84
CA LEU A 185 -16.07 -0.48 -10.78
C LEU A 185 -15.34 -1.74 -11.26
N TYR A 186 -16.00 -2.55 -12.10
CA TYR A 186 -15.39 -3.78 -12.59
C TYR A 186 -14.33 -3.52 -13.66
N THR A 187 -14.57 -2.55 -14.55
CA THR A 187 -13.56 -2.06 -15.50
C THR A 187 -12.33 -1.53 -14.77
N GLU A 188 -12.52 -0.72 -13.73
CA GLU A 188 -11.41 -0.20 -12.94
C GLU A 188 -10.59 -1.30 -12.26
N MET A 189 -11.27 -2.31 -11.71
CA MET A 189 -10.63 -3.45 -11.06
C MET A 189 -9.82 -4.29 -12.06
N SER A 190 -10.35 -4.51 -13.27
CA SER A 190 -9.61 -5.25 -14.30
C SER A 190 -8.38 -4.47 -14.77
N LEU A 191 -8.51 -3.17 -15.03
CA LEU A 191 -7.40 -2.30 -15.44
C LEU A 191 -6.29 -2.24 -14.38
N GLU A 192 -6.66 -2.09 -13.10
CA GLU A 192 -5.71 -2.09 -11.98
C GLU A 192 -4.92 -3.41 -11.92
N PHE A 193 -5.60 -4.55 -12.12
CA PHE A 193 -4.97 -5.87 -12.07
C PHE A 193 -4.10 -6.14 -13.29
N ARG A 194 -4.53 -5.73 -14.48
CA ARG A 194 -3.73 -5.79 -15.71
C ARG A 194 -2.40 -5.08 -15.53
N GLY A 195 -2.40 -3.89 -14.92
CA GLY A 195 -1.17 -3.16 -14.61
C GLY A 195 -0.21 -3.93 -13.69
N VAL A 196 -0.75 -4.60 -12.66
CA VAL A 196 0.06 -5.45 -11.77
C VAL A 196 0.60 -6.69 -12.48
N VAL A 197 -0.21 -7.35 -13.31
CA VAL A 197 0.24 -8.51 -14.10
C VAL A 197 1.37 -8.08 -15.04
N ILE A 198 1.18 -7.05 -15.85
CA ILE A 198 2.18 -6.50 -16.77
C ILE A 198 3.50 -6.21 -16.05
N LYS A 199 3.44 -5.49 -14.93
CA LYS A 199 4.61 -5.12 -14.10
C LYS A 199 5.41 -6.32 -13.60
N ASN A 200 4.78 -7.49 -13.43
CA ASN A 200 5.43 -8.69 -12.90
C ASN A 200 5.77 -9.75 -13.96
N THR A 201 5.14 -9.73 -15.13
CA THR A 201 5.31 -10.78 -16.16
C THR A 201 5.98 -10.32 -17.44
N VAL A 202 5.92 -9.03 -17.77
CA VAL A 202 6.45 -8.50 -19.04
C VAL A 202 7.88 -7.99 -18.83
N LYS A 203 8.83 -8.47 -19.64
CA LYS A 203 10.20 -7.93 -19.65
C LYS A 203 10.15 -6.49 -20.14
N ASN A 204 10.87 -5.58 -19.48
CA ASN A 204 10.94 -4.16 -19.84
C ASN A 204 9.54 -3.51 -19.94
N TRP A 205 8.63 -3.91 -19.03
CA TRP A 205 7.22 -3.51 -19.03
C TRP A 205 6.98 -2.00 -19.15
N LEU A 206 7.86 -1.15 -18.59
CA LEU A 206 7.73 0.31 -18.67
C LEU A 206 7.81 0.88 -20.10
N THR A 207 8.31 0.11 -21.05
CA THR A 207 8.42 0.49 -22.45
C THR A 207 7.76 -0.53 -23.37
N SER A 208 6.90 -1.40 -22.84
CA SER A 208 6.32 -2.50 -23.61
C SER A 208 5.02 -2.10 -24.32
N PRO A 209 4.67 -2.74 -25.44
CA PRO A 209 3.40 -2.50 -26.13
C PRO A 209 2.16 -2.80 -25.26
N GLU A 210 2.25 -3.77 -24.36
CA GLU A 210 1.16 -4.11 -23.44
C GLU A 210 0.85 -2.98 -22.46
N LEU A 211 1.89 -2.27 -22.00
CA LEU A 211 1.70 -1.08 -21.17
C LEU A 211 1.12 0.08 -21.98
N GLN A 212 1.54 0.28 -23.23
CA GLN A 212 0.96 1.29 -24.11
C GLN A 212 -0.56 1.06 -24.25
N GLN A 213 -0.96 -0.18 -24.56
CA GLN A 213 -2.38 -0.52 -24.67
C GLN A 213 -3.13 -0.26 -23.36
N LEU A 214 -2.56 -0.65 -22.22
CA LEU A 214 -3.17 -0.37 -20.92
C LEU A 214 -3.30 1.14 -20.66
N SER A 215 -2.29 1.93 -21.01
CA SER A 215 -2.33 3.39 -20.86
C SER A 215 -3.47 3.99 -21.67
N ASP A 216 -3.63 3.59 -22.94
CA ASP A 216 -4.69 4.08 -23.81
C ASP A 216 -6.08 3.65 -23.32
N ASP A 217 -6.22 2.40 -22.85
CA ASP A 217 -7.47 1.89 -22.26
C ASP A 217 -7.85 2.70 -21.01
N VAL A 218 -6.88 2.98 -20.14
CA VAL A 218 -7.10 3.75 -18.91
C VAL A 218 -7.44 5.20 -19.23
N LYS A 219 -6.74 5.85 -20.18
CA LYS A 219 -7.07 7.22 -20.62
C LYS A 219 -8.51 7.30 -21.11
N THR A 220 -8.86 6.42 -22.05
CA THR A 220 -10.21 6.34 -22.61
C THR A 220 -11.25 6.16 -21.50
N HIS A 221 -10.97 5.29 -20.53
CA HIS A 221 -11.87 5.09 -19.39
C HIS A 221 -12.01 6.36 -18.53
N LEU A 222 -10.89 6.99 -18.17
CA LEU A 222 -10.86 8.18 -17.30
C LEU A 222 -11.50 9.42 -17.93
N GLU A 223 -11.50 9.54 -19.26
CA GLU A 223 -12.14 10.63 -20.01
C GLU A 223 -13.67 10.69 -19.83
N HIS A 224 -14.31 9.59 -19.40
CA HIS A 224 -15.75 9.56 -19.15
C HIS A 224 -16.16 10.22 -17.83
N PHE A 225 -15.22 10.54 -16.95
CA PHE A 225 -15.51 11.02 -15.61
C PHE A 225 -15.27 12.52 -15.46
N ASP A 226 -16.31 13.24 -15.02
CA ASP A 226 -16.21 14.65 -14.64
C ASP A 226 -15.57 14.84 -13.23
N GLU A 227 -15.61 13.82 -12.39
CA GLU A 227 -15.00 13.80 -11.05
C GLU A 227 -14.35 12.44 -10.78
N TRP A 228 -13.14 12.45 -10.19
CA TRP A 228 -12.44 11.20 -9.82
C TRP A 228 -12.52 10.94 -8.32
N HIS A 229 -12.76 9.66 -8.00
CA HIS A 229 -12.65 9.10 -6.67
C HIS A 229 -11.36 8.28 -6.54
N GLU A 230 -11.14 7.68 -5.37
CA GLU A 230 -9.91 6.94 -5.06
C GLU A 230 -9.58 5.88 -6.13
N SER A 231 -10.60 5.28 -6.74
CA SER A 231 -10.42 4.27 -7.79
C SER A 231 -9.79 4.82 -9.07
N GLN A 232 -10.33 5.91 -9.63
CA GLN A 232 -9.77 6.54 -10.83
C GLN A 232 -8.36 7.11 -10.53
N HIS A 233 -8.18 7.66 -9.32
CA HIS A 233 -6.88 8.15 -8.84
C HIS A 233 -5.81 7.05 -8.72
N ARG A 234 -6.19 5.79 -8.53
CA ARG A 234 -5.27 4.64 -8.55
C ARG A 234 -4.88 4.20 -9.97
N LEU A 235 -5.70 4.53 -10.95
CA LEU A 235 -5.46 4.23 -12.36
C LEU A 235 -4.65 5.32 -13.06
N ALA A 236 -4.71 6.55 -12.57
CA ALA A 236 -4.10 7.72 -13.18
C ALA A 236 -2.60 7.55 -13.52
N SER A 237 -1.83 6.81 -12.72
CA SER A 237 -0.41 6.52 -13.03
C SER A 237 -0.24 5.86 -14.40
N TRP A 238 -1.17 4.99 -14.78
CA TRP A 238 -1.11 4.27 -16.05
C TRP A 238 -1.36 5.20 -17.23
N ALA A 239 -2.36 6.08 -17.13
CA ALA A 239 -2.67 7.06 -18.16
C ALA A 239 -1.52 8.03 -18.46
N PHE A 240 -0.67 8.34 -17.47
CA PHE A 240 0.46 9.24 -17.71
C PHE A 240 1.72 8.55 -18.25
N LEU A 241 1.74 7.22 -18.27
CA LEU A 241 2.79 6.45 -18.91
C LEU A 241 2.60 6.48 -20.42
N ASP A 242 3.71 6.60 -21.14
CA ASP A 242 3.77 6.60 -22.61
C ASP A 242 3.02 7.75 -23.31
N GLU A 243 2.69 8.79 -22.57
CA GLU A 243 2.04 9.96 -23.13
C GLU A 243 3.04 10.79 -23.96
N THR A 244 2.74 10.90 -25.26
CA THR A 244 3.50 11.60 -26.30
C THR A 244 2.87 12.93 -26.73
N THR A 245 1.72 13.30 -26.14
CA THR A 245 1.03 14.57 -26.42
C THR A 245 1.89 15.80 -26.11
N ASP A 246 1.60 16.92 -26.77
CA ASP A 246 2.20 18.24 -26.51
C ASP A 246 1.91 18.78 -25.08
N VAL A 247 1.03 18.12 -24.33
CA VAL A 247 0.71 18.46 -22.94
C VAL A 247 1.92 18.17 -22.04
N GLY A 248 2.52 19.24 -21.51
CA GLY A 248 3.67 19.16 -20.60
C GLY A 248 3.39 18.37 -19.31
N VAL A 249 4.45 17.94 -18.62
CA VAL A 249 4.33 17.21 -17.35
C VAL A 249 3.54 18.03 -16.31
N GLY A 250 3.78 19.34 -16.25
CA GLY A 250 3.08 20.23 -15.33
C GLY A 250 1.57 20.26 -15.49
N GLN A 251 1.09 20.41 -16.73
CA GLN A 251 -0.35 20.44 -17.00
C GLN A 251 -1.00 19.10 -16.64
N ARG A 252 -0.32 17.97 -16.84
CA ARG A 252 -0.82 16.65 -16.39
C ARG A 252 -0.93 16.55 -14.87
N MET A 253 0.06 17.07 -14.15
CA MET A 253 0.00 17.15 -12.68
C MET A 253 -1.15 18.04 -12.22
N GLU A 254 -1.39 19.17 -12.89
CA GLU A 254 -2.53 20.05 -12.60
C GLU A 254 -3.87 19.38 -12.88
N ILE A 255 -4.00 18.63 -13.99
CA ILE A 255 -5.19 17.82 -14.30
C ILE A 255 -5.44 16.82 -13.16
N LEU A 256 -4.42 16.04 -12.78
CA LEU A 256 -4.53 15.07 -11.71
C LEU A 256 -4.97 15.72 -10.38
N LEU A 257 -4.36 16.85 -10.02
CA LEU A 257 -4.71 17.60 -8.82
C LEU A 257 -6.15 18.13 -8.88
N SER A 258 -6.61 18.58 -10.05
CA SER A 258 -7.97 19.14 -10.22
C SER A 258 -9.08 18.16 -9.85
N PHE A 259 -8.81 16.87 -9.96
CA PHE A 259 -9.74 15.79 -9.64
C PHE A 259 -9.62 15.27 -8.19
N THR A 260 -8.75 15.83 -7.35
CA THR A 260 -8.57 15.39 -5.94
C THR A 260 -9.47 16.09 -4.92
N ARG A 261 -10.59 16.69 -5.37
CA ARG A 261 -11.48 17.54 -4.53
C ARG A 261 -12.09 16.84 -3.30
N ASN A 262 -11.85 15.54 -3.12
CA ASN A 262 -12.27 14.74 -1.96
C ASN A 262 -11.16 13.86 -1.36
N ALA A 263 -9.88 14.20 -1.53
CA ALA A 263 -8.76 13.39 -1.05
C ALA A 263 -8.75 13.14 0.47
N GLN A 264 -9.39 13.99 1.27
CA GLN A 264 -9.58 13.79 2.71
C GLN A 264 -10.39 12.55 3.07
N VAL A 265 -11.13 11.99 2.11
CA VAL A 265 -11.93 10.76 2.27
C VAL A 265 -11.08 9.51 2.00
N PHE A 266 -9.90 9.65 1.38
CA PHE A 266 -9.04 8.51 1.06
C PHE A 266 -8.48 7.88 2.34
N LYS A 267 -8.52 6.55 2.40
CA LYS A 267 -8.09 5.77 3.58
C LYS A 267 -6.58 5.78 3.77
N TYR A 268 -5.84 5.99 2.69
CA TYR A 268 -4.39 6.03 2.67
C TYR A 268 -3.93 7.49 2.63
N PRO A 269 -2.83 7.87 3.32
CA PRO A 269 -2.17 9.14 3.08
C PRO A 269 -1.80 9.24 1.59
N TYR A 270 -2.64 9.92 0.83
CA TYR A 270 -2.57 9.90 -0.62
C TYR A 270 -2.07 11.26 -1.09
N ASP A 271 -0.95 11.23 -1.79
CA ASP A 271 -0.52 12.34 -2.61
C ASP A 271 -0.59 11.91 -4.07
N PRO A 272 -1.46 12.55 -4.88
CA PRO A 272 -1.63 12.18 -6.28
C PRO A 272 -0.32 12.26 -7.06
N ILE A 273 0.51 13.27 -6.79
CA ILE A 273 1.74 13.49 -7.55
C ILE A 273 2.77 12.44 -7.15
N LEU A 274 3.03 12.29 -5.85
CA LEU A 274 4.05 11.37 -5.36
C LEU A 274 3.74 9.90 -5.67
N ILE A 275 2.46 9.53 -5.76
CA ILE A 275 2.05 8.15 -6.09
C ILE A 275 2.15 7.88 -7.59
N ASN A 276 1.71 8.81 -8.43
CA ASN A 276 1.48 8.52 -9.85
C ASN A 276 2.69 8.81 -10.76
N PHE A 277 3.66 9.62 -10.32
CA PHE A 277 4.75 10.09 -11.19
C PHE A 277 6.07 9.34 -11.05
N ASP A 278 6.23 8.44 -10.08
CA ASP A 278 7.45 7.60 -9.99
C ASP A 278 7.64 6.70 -11.23
N PRO A 279 6.60 6.00 -11.74
CA PRO A 279 6.73 5.22 -12.97
C PRO A 279 7.03 6.10 -14.18
N VAL A 280 6.49 7.33 -14.23
CA VAL A 280 6.73 8.30 -15.31
C VAL A 280 8.19 8.74 -15.33
N LEU A 281 8.77 9.01 -14.15
CA LEU A 281 10.21 9.30 -14.02
C LEU A 281 11.04 8.12 -14.54
N MET A 282 10.76 6.90 -14.08
CA MET A 282 11.50 5.70 -14.49
C MET A 282 11.41 5.45 -16.00
N GLN A 283 10.24 5.66 -16.60
CA GLN A 283 10.06 5.54 -18.05
C GLN A 283 10.87 6.60 -18.82
N ALA A 284 10.86 7.86 -18.38
CA ALA A 284 11.66 8.92 -18.99
C ALA A 284 13.16 8.59 -18.96
N ILE A 285 13.64 8.06 -17.83
CA ILE A 285 15.02 7.59 -17.68
C ILE A 285 15.33 6.47 -18.67
N LEU A 286 14.49 5.43 -18.74
CA LEU A 286 14.66 4.30 -19.66
C LEU A 286 14.66 4.74 -21.14
N ARG A 287 13.93 5.80 -21.48
CA ARG A 287 13.90 6.39 -22.83
C ARG A 287 15.05 7.36 -23.11
N GLN A 288 15.94 7.59 -22.15
CA GLN A 288 17.00 8.60 -22.22
C GLN A 288 16.47 10.02 -22.48
N ASP A 289 15.21 10.29 -22.10
CA ASP A 289 14.59 11.61 -22.18
C ASP A 289 15.00 12.44 -20.96
N VAL A 290 16.20 13.02 -21.04
CA VAL A 290 16.83 13.79 -19.95
C VAL A 290 15.96 14.97 -19.52
N ALA A 291 15.39 15.70 -20.47
CA ALA A 291 14.59 16.89 -20.18
C ALA A 291 13.33 16.52 -19.41
N LYS A 292 12.60 15.49 -19.86
CA LYS A 292 11.40 15.00 -19.16
C LYS A 292 11.75 14.41 -17.80
N ALA A 293 12.83 13.63 -17.69
CA ALA A 293 13.26 13.06 -16.40
C ALA A 293 13.59 14.16 -15.37
N GLN A 294 14.29 15.22 -15.80
CA GLN A 294 14.59 16.37 -14.96
C GLN A 294 13.32 17.13 -14.56
N GLU A 295 12.41 17.40 -15.50
CA GLU A 295 11.15 18.10 -15.19
C GLU A 295 10.31 17.31 -14.17
N VAL A 296 10.10 16.01 -14.40
CA VAL A 296 9.32 15.15 -13.49
C VAL A 296 9.97 15.12 -12.11
N TYR A 297 11.28 14.91 -12.01
CA TYR A 297 11.97 14.86 -10.73
C TYR A 297 11.89 16.19 -9.97
N GLN A 298 12.10 17.33 -10.63
CA GLN A 298 12.02 18.64 -9.97
C GLN A 298 10.66 18.88 -9.34
N ARG A 299 9.58 18.48 -10.03
CA ARG A 299 8.21 18.58 -9.51
C ARG A 299 7.94 17.61 -8.38
N LEU A 300 8.35 16.33 -8.51
CA LEU A 300 8.28 15.36 -7.42
C LEU A 300 9.02 15.85 -6.18
N PHE A 301 10.23 16.40 -6.35
CA PHE A 301 11.04 16.92 -5.26
C PHE A 301 10.39 18.12 -4.57
N ALA A 302 9.81 19.04 -5.34
CA ALA A 302 9.04 20.16 -4.79
C ALA A 302 7.84 19.67 -3.96
N GLU A 303 7.12 18.65 -4.44
CA GLU A 303 6.00 18.07 -3.71
C GLU A 303 6.46 17.39 -2.40
N TYR A 304 7.57 16.64 -2.43
CA TYR A 304 8.17 16.08 -1.21
C TYR A 304 8.54 17.16 -0.18
N GLN A 305 8.91 18.37 -0.61
CA GLN A 305 9.19 19.51 0.27
C GLN A 305 7.91 20.17 0.79
N ALA A 306 6.86 20.25 -0.03
CA ALA A 306 5.57 20.82 0.34
C ALA A 306 4.78 19.92 1.31
N ARG A 307 5.08 18.62 1.33
CA ARG A 307 4.38 17.59 2.13
C ARG A 307 5.25 16.94 3.22
N PRO A 308 5.78 17.71 4.19
CA PRO A 308 6.56 17.13 5.29
C PRO A 308 5.74 16.19 6.18
N ASP A 309 4.40 16.35 6.19
CA ASP A 309 3.45 15.48 6.88
C ASP A 309 3.49 14.05 6.34
N LEU A 310 3.65 13.88 5.03
CA LEU A 310 3.72 12.57 4.38
C LEU A 310 5.06 11.87 4.55
N GLN A 311 6.10 12.62 4.89
CA GLN A 311 7.39 12.02 5.18
C GLN A 311 7.33 11.11 6.40
N ILE A 312 6.28 11.07 7.23
CA ILE A 312 6.16 10.05 8.29
C ILE A 312 6.02 8.62 7.76
N TYR A 313 5.57 8.45 6.51
CA TYR A 313 5.31 7.13 5.93
C TYR A 313 6.53 6.58 5.21
N PHE A 314 6.84 5.31 5.48
CA PHE A 314 7.98 4.59 4.92
C PHE A 314 8.04 4.70 3.38
N ASN A 315 6.91 4.47 2.70
CA ASN A 315 6.85 4.43 1.23
C ASN A 315 7.35 5.72 0.58
N TYR A 316 6.89 6.88 1.05
CA TYR A 316 7.32 8.17 0.50
C TYR A 316 8.81 8.45 0.73
N ARG A 317 9.37 8.08 1.90
CA ARG A 317 10.80 8.30 2.18
C ARG A 317 11.70 7.52 1.25
N TRP A 318 11.45 6.22 1.07
CA TRP A 318 12.34 5.40 0.26
C TRP A 318 12.15 5.65 -1.25
N HIS A 319 10.95 5.99 -1.71
CA HIS A 319 10.72 6.45 -3.09
C HIS A 319 11.45 7.76 -3.38
N LYS A 320 11.43 8.74 -2.46
CA LYS A 320 12.22 9.98 -2.58
C LYS A 320 13.70 9.68 -2.79
N LEU A 321 14.28 8.82 -1.95
CA LEU A 321 15.69 8.42 -2.06
C LEU A 321 15.97 7.68 -3.37
N LEU A 322 15.09 6.76 -3.76
CA LEU A 322 15.19 6.03 -5.01
C LEU A 322 15.20 6.98 -6.22
N ASN A 323 14.24 7.92 -6.28
CA ASN A 323 14.11 8.88 -7.36
C ASN A 323 15.33 9.79 -7.47
N GLU A 324 15.91 10.19 -6.33
CA GLU A 324 17.17 10.94 -6.31
C GLU A 324 18.32 10.13 -6.94
N GLN A 325 18.44 8.85 -6.59
CA GLN A 325 19.49 8.00 -7.18
C GLN A 325 19.23 7.71 -8.66
N LEU A 326 17.96 7.52 -9.05
CA LEU A 326 17.55 7.32 -10.42
C LEU A 326 17.89 8.52 -11.31
N LEU A 327 17.65 9.75 -10.85
CA LEU A 327 18.00 10.94 -11.62
C LEU A 327 19.52 11.08 -11.81
N LYS A 328 20.34 10.71 -10.83
CA LYS A 328 21.81 10.73 -10.96
C LYS A 328 22.30 9.85 -12.10
N VAL A 329 21.62 8.73 -12.40
CA VAL A 329 21.96 7.89 -13.57
C VAL A 329 21.92 8.68 -14.87
N VAL A 330 20.94 9.58 -15.00
CA VAL A 330 20.77 10.43 -16.19
C VAL A 330 21.84 11.51 -16.26
N GLN A 331 22.27 12.04 -15.12
CA GLN A 331 23.21 13.16 -15.03
C GLN A 331 24.68 12.71 -15.15
N ASP A 332 25.01 11.61 -14.50
CA ASP A 332 26.39 11.19 -14.25
C ASP A 332 26.74 9.83 -14.93
N GLY A 333 25.79 9.23 -15.66
CA GLY A 333 25.90 7.88 -16.22
C GLY A 333 25.66 6.78 -15.17
N PHE A 334 25.80 5.50 -15.56
CA PHE A 334 25.63 4.38 -14.63
C PHE A 334 26.86 4.21 -13.72
N VAL A 335 27.09 5.19 -12.85
CA VAL A 335 28.23 5.19 -11.93
C VAL A 335 27.73 5.01 -10.49
N VAL A 336 28.15 3.87 -9.92
CA VAL A 336 27.98 3.36 -8.55
C VAL A 336 26.74 2.46 -8.30
N PRO A 337 26.92 1.13 -8.39
CA PRO A 337 26.03 0.10 -7.84
C PRO A 337 25.70 0.23 -6.33
N MET A 338 26.40 1.08 -5.57
CA MET A 338 26.09 1.33 -4.15
C MET A 338 24.89 2.24 -3.89
N THR A 339 24.29 2.88 -4.91
CA THR A 339 23.18 3.83 -4.70
C THR A 339 21.81 3.15 -4.79
N ILE A 340 21.39 2.69 -5.97
CA ILE A 340 20.04 2.14 -6.18
C ILE A 340 19.90 0.73 -5.57
N GLU A 341 20.84 -0.19 -5.83
CA GLU A 341 20.78 -1.54 -5.23
C GLU A 341 20.91 -1.49 -3.71
N GLY A 342 21.72 -0.55 -3.20
CA GLY A 342 21.83 -0.28 -1.77
C GLY A 342 20.49 0.12 -1.16
N VAL A 343 19.79 1.08 -1.77
CA VAL A 343 18.45 1.50 -1.35
C VAL A 343 17.47 0.31 -1.38
N LEU A 344 17.43 -0.46 -2.48
CA LEU A 344 16.53 -1.62 -2.60
C LEU A 344 16.86 -2.70 -1.56
N ARG A 345 18.15 -2.99 -1.32
CA ARG A 345 18.59 -3.94 -0.29
C ARG A 345 18.23 -3.46 1.11
N ASP A 346 18.33 -2.17 1.39
CA ASP A 346 17.90 -1.59 2.67
C ASP A 346 16.38 -1.72 2.84
N VAL A 347 15.60 -1.52 1.77
CA VAL A 347 14.14 -1.72 1.78
C VAL A 347 13.81 -3.18 2.09
N GLU A 348 14.45 -4.14 1.41
CA GLU A 348 14.30 -5.57 1.72
C GLU A 348 14.71 -5.89 3.16
N THR A 349 15.79 -5.29 3.65
CA THR A 349 16.28 -5.50 5.02
C THR A 349 15.31 -4.99 6.08
N VAL A 350 14.68 -3.82 5.87
CA VAL A 350 13.74 -3.21 6.82
C VAL A 350 12.35 -3.88 6.74
N THR A 351 11.89 -4.22 5.53
CA THR A 351 10.57 -4.84 5.34
C THR A 351 10.58 -6.33 5.62
N GLY A 352 11.68 -7.01 5.31
CA GLY A 352 11.79 -8.47 5.26
C GLY A 352 11.10 -9.08 4.03
N GLU A 353 10.72 -8.28 3.04
CA GLU A 353 9.84 -8.71 1.94
C GLU A 353 10.42 -8.32 0.57
N ARG A 354 11.08 -9.29 -0.07
CA ARG A 354 11.71 -9.10 -1.39
C ARG A 354 10.72 -8.71 -2.48
N ARG A 355 9.45 -9.15 -2.37
CA ARG A 355 8.41 -8.88 -3.37
C ARG A 355 8.21 -7.38 -3.64
N PHE A 356 8.49 -6.51 -2.66
CA PHE A 356 8.40 -5.06 -2.86
C PHE A 356 9.44 -4.52 -3.84
N ILE A 357 10.63 -5.12 -3.89
CA ILE A 357 11.76 -4.61 -4.68
C ILE A 357 11.90 -5.30 -6.04
N VAL A 358 11.28 -6.46 -6.25
CA VAL A 358 11.41 -7.24 -7.51
C VAL A 358 11.12 -6.38 -8.75
N PRO A 359 10.02 -5.60 -8.83
CA PRO A 359 9.78 -4.77 -10.00
C PRO A 359 10.86 -3.70 -10.23
N TYR A 360 11.45 -3.18 -9.16
CA TYR A 360 12.49 -2.15 -9.24
C TYR A 360 13.85 -2.74 -9.63
N LEU A 361 14.13 -3.99 -9.24
CA LEU A 361 15.31 -4.72 -9.72
C LEU A 361 15.24 -4.93 -11.24
N ALA A 362 14.07 -5.30 -11.76
CA ALA A 362 13.87 -5.44 -13.20
C ALA A 362 14.06 -4.11 -13.95
N ILE A 363 13.59 -2.99 -13.37
CA ILE A 363 13.81 -1.65 -13.91
C ILE A 363 15.30 -1.30 -13.89
N LEU A 364 16.01 -1.61 -12.80
CA LEU A 364 17.44 -1.36 -12.70
C LEU A 364 18.23 -2.15 -13.76
N ASP A 365 17.87 -3.41 -14.00
CA ASP A 365 18.47 -4.22 -15.06
C ASP A 365 18.22 -3.62 -16.45
N ALA A 366 17.01 -3.10 -16.70
CA ALA A 366 16.71 -2.40 -17.95
C ALA A 366 17.51 -1.08 -18.08
N ILE A 367 17.69 -0.33 -16.99
CA ILE A 367 18.52 0.89 -16.98
C ILE A 367 19.98 0.55 -17.33
N ARG A 368 20.53 -0.56 -16.80
CA ARG A 368 21.89 -1.03 -17.12
C ARG A 368 22.08 -1.37 -18.59
N GLU A 369 21.05 -1.86 -19.26
CA GLU A 369 21.10 -2.16 -20.70
C GLU A 369 21.21 -0.86 -21.53
N VAL A 370 20.68 0.27 -21.03
CA VAL A 370 20.53 1.51 -21.79
C VAL A 370 21.59 2.57 -21.44
N TYR A 371 22.12 2.58 -20.22
CA TYR A 371 23.18 3.48 -19.80
C TYR A 371 24.51 2.72 -19.69
N PRO A 372 25.55 3.08 -20.46
CA PRO A 372 26.85 2.42 -20.36
C PRO A 372 27.43 2.59 -18.96
N ALA A 373 27.93 1.49 -18.39
CA ALA A 373 28.74 1.52 -17.18
C ALA A 373 30.09 2.16 -17.52
N TYR A 374 30.47 3.20 -16.78
CA TYR A 374 31.79 3.81 -16.86
C TYR A 374 32.71 3.27 -15.76
#